data_AF-A0A2N9BC03-F1
#
_entry.id   AF-A0A2N9BC03-F1
#
_cell.length_a   1.000
_cell.length_b   1.000
_cell.length_c   1.000
_cell.angle_alpha   90.00
_cell.angle_beta   90.00
_cell.angle_gamma   90.00
#
_symmetry.space_group_name_H-M   'P 1'
#
loop_
_entity.id
_entity.type
_entity.pdbx_description
1 polymer ?
#
loop_
_entity_poly.entity_id
_entity_poly.type
_entity_poly.pdbx_seq_one_letter_code
_entity_poly.pdbx_strand_id
1 'polypeptide(L)'
;MHTEHDWITTPLTADLLRGALDVERTEHGLLPHRLPARARAQNTNAQLAMAEAQPSGVRLAFRTAATAVELDTLRTKRDYAGFPPRPDGLYDLLVDGRPAGQAPGTGGNVLTIDMATWDGEVTAGPVGTVRFTGLPAREKDVEIWLPHNETTELVALRTDAPVQPVPDRGRKVWLHHGSSISHGSDAASPTAIWPAIAASLGGVELVNLGLGGSAMLDPFTARAMRDTPADLISVKIGINIVNADAMRLRAFGPAVHGFLDTIRDGHPDAPLLVVSSIHCAIHEATPGPTAPDLGALGEGRLRFSAMGDPAEVPAGKLTLGVIREELSRIVRQRAADDPNIHYLDGLDLYGASDAAGLPLPDEVHPDAATHRHIGERFHELAFTGNGPFAPAS
;
A
#
# COMPACT_ATOMS: atom_id res chain seq x y z
N MET A 1 30.90 -11.47 -28.61
CA MET A 1 30.23 -11.20 -27.33
C MET A 1 29.28 -12.36 -27.09
N HIS A 2 29.72 -13.41 -26.39
CA HIS A 2 28.85 -14.55 -26.08
C HIS A 2 28.01 -14.16 -24.87
N THR A 3 26.70 -13.99 -25.05
CA THR A 3 25.78 -13.90 -23.93
C THR A 3 25.70 -15.28 -23.29
N GLU A 4 25.91 -15.35 -21.97
CA GLU A 4 25.90 -16.60 -21.18
C GLU A 4 24.56 -17.35 -21.24
N HIS A 5 23.49 -16.66 -21.68
CA HIS A 5 22.13 -17.19 -21.81
C HIS A 5 21.53 -16.89 -23.20
N ASP A 6 20.71 -17.82 -23.71
CA ASP A 6 19.81 -17.61 -24.85
C ASP A 6 18.52 -16.96 -24.33
N TRP A 7 18.39 -15.64 -24.52
CA TRP A 7 17.28 -14.87 -23.97
C TRP A 7 16.00 -14.95 -24.81
N ILE A 8 14.88 -15.15 -24.13
CA ILE A 8 13.51 -15.06 -24.65
C ILE A 8 12.87 -13.78 -24.10
N THR A 9 12.45 -12.88 -24.99
CA THR A 9 11.61 -11.74 -24.59
C THR A 9 10.15 -12.18 -24.56
N THR A 10 9.55 -12.14 -23.37
CA THR A 10 8.13 -12.46 -23.17
C THR A 10 7.31 -11.16 -23.19
N PRO A 11 6.23 -11.09 -23.97
CA PRO A 11 5.29 -9.98 -23.91
C PRO A 11 4.74 -9.82 -22.49
N LEU A 12 4.80 -8.60 -21.95
CA LEU A 12 4.13 -8.26 -20.71
C LEU A 12 2.63 -8.10 -20.97
N THR A 13 1.82 -8.72 -20.13
CA THR A 13 0.35 -8.77 -20.23
C THR A 13 -0.25 -8.77 -18.82
N ALA A 14 -1.53 -8.37 -18.71
CA ALA A 14 -2.19 -8.21 -17.41
C ALA A 14 -2.34 -9.53 -16.62
N ASP A 15 -2.36 -10.68 -17.29
CA ASP A 15 -2.41 -12.02 -16.69
C ASP A 15 -1.12 -12.40 -15.93
N LEU A 16 0.01 -11.77 -16.26
CA LEU A 16 1.26 -11.86 -15.52
C LEU A 16 1.31 -10.94 -14.30
N LEU A 17 0.33 -10.05 -14.11
CA LEU A 17 0.27 -9.14 -12.98
C LEU A 17 -0.70 -9.63 -11.91
N ARG A 18 -0.34 -9.35 -10.66
CA ARG A 18 -1.20 -9.55 -9.48
C ARG A 18 -1.21 -8.26 -8.67
N GLY A 19 -2.39 -7.90 -8.13
CA GLY A 19 -2.58 -6.73 -7.28
C GLY A 19 -2.86 -5.40 -8.00
N ALA A 20 -2.76 -5.34 -9.33
CA ALA A 20 -3.16 -4.18 -10.13
C ALA A 20 -4.65 -4.27 -10.49
N LEU A 21 -5.36 -3.12 -10.49
CA LEU A 21 -6.77 -3.03 -10.86
C LEU A 21 -7.00 -2.56 -12.30
N ASP A 22 -5.98 -1.96 -12.90
CA ASP A 22 -5.98 -1.55 -14.30
C ASP A 22 -4.53 -1.51 -14.80
N VAL A 23 -4.36 -1.58 -16.12
CA VAL A 23 -3.04 -1.54 -16.76
C VAL A 23 -3.11 -0.62 -17.96
N GLU A 24 -2.43 0.51 -17.85
CA GLU A 24 -2.31 1.48 -18.94
C GLU A 24 -1.15 1.09 -19.86
N ARG A 25 -1.36 1.20 -21.18
CA ARG A 25 -0.30 1.03 -22.16
C ARG A 25 0.28 2.40 -22.50
N THR A 26 1.54 2.61 -22.16
CA THR A 26 2.28 3.84 -22.41
C THR A 26 3.13 3.72 -23.69
N GLU A 27 3.87 4.75 -24.04
CA GLU A 27 4.86 4.68 -25.13
C GLU A 27 6.05 3.76 -24.80
N HIS A 28 6.33 3.54 -23.51
CA HIS A 28 7.46 2.74 -23.05
C HIS A 28 7.08 1.30 -22.68
N GLY A 29 5.85 1.05 -22.23
CA GLY A 29 5.45 -0.27 -21.76
C GLY A 29 4.08 -0.31 -21.10
N LEU A 30 3.98 -1.05 -20.00
CA LEU A 30 2.76 -1.16 -19.20
C LEU A 30 2.92 -0.46 -17.85
N LEU A 31 1.98 0.42 -17.51
CA LEU A 31 1.88 1.06 -16.20
C LEU A 31 0.74 0.38 -15.41
N PRO A 32 1.05 -0.41 -14.36
CA PRO A 32 0.03 -0.94 -13.47
C PRO A 32 -0.55 0.17 -12.59
N HIS A 33 -1.88 0.24 -12.51
CA HIS A 33 -2.60 1.14 -11.63
C HIS A 33 -3.32 0.37 -10.52
N ARG A 34 -3.33 0.94 -9.32
CA ARG A 34 -4.09 0.38 -8.19
C ARG A 34 -5.49 0.95 -8.09
N LEU A 35 -5.85 1.95 -8.89
CA LEU A 35 -7.25 2.37 -9.08
C LEU A 35 -7.70 2.17 -10.53
N PRO A 36 -8.97 1.78 -10.77
CA PRO A 36 -9.49 1.65 -12.13
C PRO A 36 -9.61 3.01 -12.83
N ALA A 37 -9.54 3.04 -14.16
CA ALA A 37 -9.58 4.27 -14.96
C ALA A 37 -10.75 5.21 -14.61
N ARG A 38 -11.94 4.67 -14.30
CA ARG A 38 -13.10 5.46 -13.88
C ARG A 38 -12.90 6.19 -12.55
N ALA A 39 -12.16 5.60 -11.61
CA ALA A 39 -11.81 6.25 -10.35
C ALA A 39 -10.75 7.33 -10.60
N ARG A 40 -9.73 7.03 -11.41
CA ARG A 40 -8.68 8.01 -11.80
C ARG A 40 -9.27 9.25 -12.48
N ALA A 41 -10.27 9.08 -13.34
CA ALA A 41 -10.94 10.20 -14.01
C ALA A 41 -11.71 11.16 -13.07
N GLN A 42 -12.00 10.75 -11.82
CA GLN A 42 -12.61 11.59 -10.79
C GLN A 42 -11.59 12.19 -9.82
N ASN A 43 -10.32 11.77 -9.92
CA ASN A 43 -9.26 12.28 -9.08
C ASN A 43 -8.72 13.62 -9.64
N THR A 44 -8.67 14.63 -8.79
CA THR A 44 -8.04 15.93 -9.09
C THR A 44 -6.85 16.23 -8.19
N ASN A 45 -6.40 15.25 -7.40
CA ASN A 45 -5.33 15.38 -6.42
C ASN A 45 -4.06 14.68 -6.93
N ALA A 46 -2.96 15.43 -7.07
CA ALA A 46 -1.69 14.93 -7.57
C ALA A 46 -1.05 13.88 -6.64
N GLN A 47 -1.20 14.04 -5.33
CA GLN A 47 -0.70 13.08 -4.33
C GLN A 47 -1.40 11.72 -4.49
N LEU A 48 -2.72 11.71 -4.71
CA LEU A 48 -3.45 10.48 -4.99
C LEU A 48 -3.07 9.88 -6.35
N ALA A 49 -2.93 10.70 -7.40
CA ALA A 49 -2.54 10.23 -8.74
C ALA A 49 -1.18 9.52 -8.71
N MET A 50 -0.24 10.10 -7.95
CA MET A 50 1.05 9.49 -7.71
C MET A 50 0.93 8.21 -6.89
N ALA A 51 0.24 8.23 -5.75
CA ALA A 51 0.14 7.08 -4.86
C ALA A 51 -0.53 5.88 -5.55
N GLU A 52 -1.58 6.08 -6.35
CA GLU A 52 -2.28 4.97 -7.00
C GLU A 52 -1.45 4.32 -8.14
N ALA A 53 -0.60 5.09 -8.81
CA ALA A 53 0.31 4.62 -9.85
C ALA A 53 1.59 3.94 -9.31
N GLN A 54 1.88 4.10 -8.01
CA GLN A 54 2.95 3.37 -7.34
C GLN A 54 2.50 1.92 -7.06
N PRO A 55 3.27 0.89 -7.43
CA PRO A 55 2.84 -0.50 -7.46
C PRO A 55 2.93 -1.20 -6.09
N SER A 56 2.56 -0.53 -5.00
CA SER A 56 2.57 -1.14 -3.66
C SER A 56 1.65 -2.37 -3.59
N GLY A 57 2.24 -3.54 -3.32
CA GLY A 57 1.55 -4.84 -3.31
C GLY A 57 1.36 -5.47 -4.69
N VAL A 58 1.75 -4.79 -5.77
CA VAL A 58 1.71 -5.30 -7.14
C VAL A 58 2.98 -6.10 -7.43
N ARG A 59 2.83 -7.17 -8.20
CA ARG A 59 3.92 -8.07 -8.56
C ARG A 59 3.70 -8.70 -9.93
N LEU A 60 4.80 -8.98 -10.62
CA LEU A 60 4.76 -9.94 -11.73
C LEU A 60 4.76 -11.33 -11.13
N ALA A 61 3.89 -12.22 -11.62
CA ALA A 61 3.80 -13.60 -11.18
C ALA A 61 3.74 -14.51 -12.40
N PHE A 62 4.71 -15.42 -12.53
CA PHE A 62 4.77 -16.34 -13.64
C PHE A 62 5.46 -17.66 -13.30
N ARG A 63 5.18 -18.69 -14.10
CA ARG A 63 5.78 -20.02 -14.00
C ARG A 63 6.84 -20.22 -15.08
N THR A 64 8.00 -20.72 -14.71
CA THR A 64 9.12 -20.96 -15.65
C THR A 64 10.18 -21.92 -15.10
N ALA A 65 10.93 -22.58 -15.99
CA ALA A 65 12.18 -23.26 -15.65
C ALA A 65 13.42 -22.33 -15.60
N ALA A 66 13.27 -21.04 -15.92
CA ALA A 66 14.37 -20.09 -16.13
C ALA A 66 15.36 -20.02 -14.96
N THR A 67 16.66 -20.04 -15.25
CA THR A 67 17.72 -19.83 -14.26
C THR A 67 18.15 -18.37 -14.16
N ALA A 68 17.76 -17.56 -15.14
CA ALA A 68 17.99 -16.13 -15.18
C ALA A 68 16.74 -15.36 -15.64
N VAL A 69 16.47 -14.24 -14.99
CA VAL A 69 15.34 -13.34 -15.28
C VAL A 69 15.85 -11.90 -15.28
N GLU A 70 15.47 -11.14 -16.30
CA GLU A 70 15.65 -9.70 -16.39
C GLU A 70 14.31 -9.01 -16.61
N LEU A 71 14.08 -7.93 -15.86
CA LEU A 71 12.93 -7.05 -16.02
C LEU A 71 13.44 -5.64 -16.32
N ASP A 72 13.11 -5.15 -17.51
CA ASP A 72 13.35 -3.77 -17.89
C ASP A 72 12.22 -2.90 -17.37
N THR A 73 12.58 -1.78 -16.74
CA THR A 73 11.63 -0.84 -16.14
C THR A 73 12.02 0.60 -16.43
N LEU A 74 11.03 1.44 -16.68
CA LEU A 74 11.16 2.88 -16.56
C LEU A 74 10.50 3.32 -15.25
N ARG A 75 11.30 3.42 -14.19
CA ARG A 75 10.81 3.91 -12.89
C ARG A 75 10.77 5.43 -12.86
N THR A 76 9.88 5.99 -12.06
CA THR A 76 9.92 7.40 -11.64
C THR A 76 10.06 7.45 -10.12
N LYS A 77 11.26 7.79 -9.66
CA LYS A 77 11.61 7.94 -8.25
C LYS A 77 11.20 9.32 -7.73
N ARG A 78 10.93 9.42 -6.43
CA ARG A 78 10.66 10.70 -5.77
C ARG A 78 11.83 11.18 -4.93
N ASP A 79 12.21 12.42 -5.16
CA ASP A 79 13.11 13.19 -4.30
C ASP A 79 12.41 14.48 -3.83
N TYR A 80 12.96 15.09 -2.78
CA TYR A 80 12.47 16.37 -2.26
C TYR A 80 13.55 17.44 -2.41
N ALA A 81 13.16 18.61 -2.90
CA ALA A 81 14.07 19.73 -3.08
C ALA A 81 14.76 20.09 -1.75
N GLY A 82 16.09 20.17 -1.75
CA GLY A 82 16.88 20.49 -0.56
C GLY A 82 17.17 19.32 0.39
N PHE A 83 16.69 18.11 0.09
CA PHE A 83 17.00 16.89 0.85
C PHE A 83 17.99 15.98 0.11
N PRO A 84 18.71 15.11 0.85
CA PRO A 84 19.43 14.02 0.22
C PRO A 84 18.50 13.17 -0.66
N PRO A 85 18.99 12.63 -1.79
CA PRO A 85 18.21 11.71 -2.61
C PRO A 85 17.69 10.55 -1.78
N ARG A 86 16.44 10.14 -2.02
CA ARG A 86 15.89 8.96 -1.35
C ARG A 86 16.65 7.70 -1.79
N PRO A 87 16.60 6.59 -1.03
CA PRO A 87 17.10 5.31 -1.51
C PRO A 87 16.34 4.86 -2.77
N ASP A 88 17.03 4.09 -3.61
CA ASP A 88 16.41 3.45 -4.78
C ASP A 88 15.40 2.38 -4.34
N GLY A 89 14.33 2.25 -5.10
CA GLY A 89 13.35 1.18 -4.97
C GLY A 89 14.00 -0.20 -5.17
N LEU A 90 13.60 -1.13 -4.31
CA LEU A 90 14.04 -2.52 -4.34
C LEU A 90 12.96 -3.40 -4.96
N TYR A 91 13.40 -4.41 -5.70
CA TYR A 91 12.57 -5.47 -6.24
C TYR A 91 12.86 -6.74 -5.45
N ASP A 92 11.83 -7.33 -4.85
CA ASP A 92 11.97 -8.58 -4.12
C ASP A 92 11.57 -9.76 -5.02
N LEU A 93 12.42 -10.77 -5.08
CA LEU A 93 12.16 -12.01 -5.81
C LEU A 93 11.70 -13.10 -4.84
N LEU A 94 10.54 -13.69 -5.11
CA LEU A 94 10.12 -14.93 -4.48
C LEU A 94 10.16 -16.09 -5.50
N VAL A 95 10.59 -17.27 -5.04
CA VAL A 95 10.47 -18.54 -5.75
C VAL A 95 9.64 -19.49 -4.91
N ASP A 96 8.50 -19.95 -5.45
CA ASP A 96 7.52 -20.79 -4.76
C ASP A 96 7.14 -20.22 -3.38
N GLY A 97 6.89 -18.90 -3.33
CA GLY A 97 6.50 -18.16 -2.13
C GLY A 97 7.64 -17.91 -1.12
N ARG A 98 8.88 -18.26 -1.44
CA ARG A 98 10.04 -18.06 -0.55
C ARG A 98 11.00 -16.99 -1.09
N PRO A 99 11.58 -16.12 -0.25
CA PRO A 99 12.60 -15.16 -0.68
C PRO A 99 13.75 -15.84 -1.41
N ALA A 100 14.08 -15.34 -2.59
CA ALA A 100 15.10 -15.90 -3.49
C ALA A 100 16.09 -14.86 -4.02
N GLY A 101 15.85 -13.58 -3.74
CA GLY A 101 16.77 -12.50 -4.10
C GLY A 101 16.14 -11.13 -3.91
N GLN A 102 16.99 -10.10 -3.97
CA GLN A 102 16.58 -8.71 -3.99
C GLN A 102 17.56 -7.96 -4.90
N ALA A 103 17.05 -7.02 -5.69
CA ALA A 103 17.88 -6.19 -6.55
C ALA A 103 17.31 -4.77 -6.62
N PRO A 104 18.16 -3.72 -6.64
CA PRO A 104 17.70 -2.37 -6.89
C PRO A 104 17.31 -2.20 -8.37
N GLY A 105 16.37 -1.29 -8.63
CA GLY A 105 16.22 -0.73 -9.97
C GLY A 105 17.46 0.06 -10.39
N THR A 106 17.72 0.15 -11.69
CA THR A 106 18.70 1.07 -12.26
C THR A 106 17.99 2.06 -13.19
N GLY A 107 18.63 3.19 -13.51
CA GLY A 107 18.04 4.19 -14.41
C GLY A 107 16.74 4.81 -13.87
N GLY A 108 15.88 5.26 -14.78
CA GLY A 108 14.59 5.85 -14.51
C GLY A 108 14.58 7.37 -14.37
N ASN A 109 13.38 7.92 -14.36
CA ASN A 109 13.09 9.32 -14.13
C ASN A 109 13.19 9.66 -12.63
N VAL A 110 13.38 10.95 -12.34
CA VAL A 110 13.32 11.50 -10.98
C VAL A 110 12.31 12.64 -10.95
N LEU A 111 11.27 12.51 -10.13
CA LEU A 111 10.34 13.56 -9.76
C LEU A 111 10.88 14.27 -8.50
N THR A 112 11.33 15.50 -8.65
CA THR A 112 11.76 16.35 -7.52
C THR A 112 10.59 17.21 -7.07
N ILE A 113 10.19 17.07 -5.81
CA ILE A 113 9.03 17.76 -5.24
C ILE A 113 9.49 18.89 -4.30
N ASP A 114 8.98 20.10 -4.51
CA ASP A 114 9.08 21.17 -3.52
C ASP A 114 8.05 20.94 -2.41
N MET A 115 8.51 20.73 -1.17
CA MET A 115 7.61 20.43 -0.06
C MET A 115 6.77 21.63 0.43
N ALA A 116 7.14 22.86 0.05
CA ALA A 116 6.39 24.06 0.41
C ALA A 116 5.25 24.33 -0.59
N THR A 117 5.50 24.16 -1.89
CA THR A 117 4.48 24.41 -2.93
C THR A 117 3.76 23.15 -3.42
N TRP A 118 4.34 21.97 -3.18
CA TRP A 118 3.93 20.69 -3.77
C TRP A 118 4.08 20.62 -5.29
N ASP A 119 4.83 21.54 -5.90
CA ASP A 119 5.18 21.47 -7.31
C ASP A 119 6.22 20.37 -7.55
N GLY A 120 6.15 19.74 -8.73
CA GLY A 120 7.02 18.64 -9.12
C GLY A 120 7.69 18.87 -10.46
N GLU A 121 8.99 18.64 -10.54
CA GLU A 121 9.76 18.64 -11.79
C GLU A 121 10.29 17.23 -12.09
N VAL A 122 10.07 16.76 -13.32
CA VAL A 122 10.54 15.43 -13.76
C VAL A 122 11.81 15.59 -14.58
N THR A 123 12.89 14.98 -14.11
CA THR A 123 14.10 14.74 -14.89
C THR A 123 14.02 13.35 -15.51
N ALA A 124 14.04 13.27 -16.84
CA ALA A 124 13.98 12.00 -17.56
C ALA A 124 15.28 11.20 -17.43
N GLY A 125 15.17 9.88 -17.37
CA GLY A 125 16.31 8.97 -17.39
C GLY A 125 16.07 7.74 -18.27
N PRO A 126 17.11 6.92 -18.49
CA PRO A 126 17.01 5.76 -19.35
C PRO A 126 16.21 4.63 -18.68
N VAL A 127 15.64 3.74 -19.49
CA VAL A 127 15.18 2.43 -19.01
C VAL A 127 16.35 1.71 -18.33
N GLY A 128 16.10 1.14 -17.15
CA GLY A 128 17.06 0.27 -16.48
C GLY A 128 16.56 -1.16 -16.38
N THR A 129 17.46 -2.04 -15.95
CA THR A 129 17.21 -3.48 -15.87
C THR A 129 17.44 -3.97 -14.45
N VAL A 130 16.47 -4.73 -13.94
CA VAL A 130 16.59 -5.53 -12.73
C VAL A 130 16.92 -6.96 -13.15
N ARG A 131 17.92 -7.58 -12.53
CA ARG A 131 18.40 -8.91 -12.94
C ARG A 131 18.52 -9.86 -11.76
N PHE A 132 18.04 -11.08 -11.95
CA PHE A 132 18.18 -12.21 -11.04
C PHE A 132 18.78 -13.40 -11.79
N THR A 133 19.84 -14.01 -11.25
CA THR A 133 20.51 -15.19 -11.83
C THR A 133 20.72 -16.27 -10.78
N GLY A 134 21.14 -17.46 -11.21
CA GLY A 134 21.38 -18.58 -10.29
C GLY A 134 20.09 -19.17 -9.71
N LEU A 135 18.95 -18.97 -10.38
CA LEU A 135 17.68 -19.55 -9.96
C LEU A 135 17.66 -21.07 -10.22
N PRO A 136 16.92 -21.87 -9.42
CA PRO A 136 16.87 -23.31 -9.60
C PRO A 136 16.38 -23.72 -11.00
N ALA A 137 17.12 -24.60 -11.68
CA ALA A 137 16.80 -25.13 -13.01
C ALA A 137 15.68 -26.18 -12.97
N ARG A 138 14.49 -25.77 -12.51
CA ARG A 138 13.25 -26.55 -12.49
C ARG A 138 12.07 -25.62 -12.69
N GLU A 139 10.95 -26.22 -13.08
CA GLU A 139 9.65 -25.56 -13.01
C GLU A 139 9.38 -25.03 -11.60
N LYS A 140 9.06 -23.74 -11.52
CA LYS A 140 8.82 -22.99 -10.28
C LYS A 140 7.92 -21.80 -10.58
N ASP A 141 7.20 -21.35 -9.57
CA ASP A 141 6.48 -20.08 -9.62
C ASP A 141 7.43 -18.97 -9.15
N VAL A 142 7.53 -17.90 -9.93
CA VAL A 142 8.37 -16.73 -9.68
C VAL A 142 7.46 -15.53 -9.45
N GLU A 143 7.70 -14.80 -8.37
CA GLU A 143 7.09 -13.49 -8.15
C GLU A 143 8.17 -12.41 -8.06
N ILE A 144 8.00 -11.31 -8.79
CA ILE A 144 8.82 -10.10 -8.67
C ILE A 144 7.92 -9.01 -8.09
N TRP A 145 8.09 -8.71 -6.81
CA TRP A 145 7.35 -7.65 -6.13
C TRP A 145 7.95 -6.29 -6.46
N LEU A 146 7.09 -5.38 -6.90
CA LEU A 146 7.50 -4.08 -7.41
C LEU A 146 7.68 -3.04 -6.28
N PRO A 147 8.58 -2.05 -6.44
CA PRO A 147 8.82 -1.01 -5.44
C PRO A 147 7.56 -0.25 -5.04
N HIS A 148 7.22 -0.21 -3.76
CA HIS A 148 6.07 0.57 -3.29
C HIS A 148 6.32 2.09 -3.38
N ASN A 149 7.57 2.54 -3.42
CA ASN A 149 7.97 3.94 -3.28
C ASN A 149 8.27 4.66 -4.62
N GLU A 150 8.09 3.99 -5.76
CA GLU A 150 8.41 4.53 -7.09
C GLU A 150 7.31 4.13 -8.08
N THR A 151 6.92 5.01 -9.00
CA THR A 151 6.07 4.59 -10.13
C THR A 151 6.91 3.71 -11.04
N THR A 152 6.38 2.59 -11.53
CA THR A 152 7.17 1.63 -12.33
C THR A 152 6.43 1.25 -13.61
N GLU A 153 6.91 1.73 -14.75
CA GLU A 153 6.49 1.22 -16.05
C GLU A 153 7.29 -0.04 -16.39
N LEU A 154 6.60 -1.09 -16.80
CA LEU A 154 7.16 -2.39 -17.15
C LEU A 154 7.41 -2.44 -18.67
N VAL A 155 8.67 -2.53 -19.07
CA VAL A 155 9.09 -2.38 -20.47
C VAL A 155 9.24 -3.74 -21.16
N ALA A 156 10.02 -4.65 -20.57
CA ALA A 156 10.25 -5.98 -21.13
C ALA A 156 10.61 -7.01 -20.05
N LEU A 157 10.09 -8.23 -20.20
CA LEU A 157 10.51 -9.40 -19.42
C LEU A 157 11.38 -10.30 -20.29
N ARG A 158 12.62 -10.57 -19.85
CA ARG A 158 13.53 -11.52 -20.51
C ARG A 158 13.87 -12.68 -19.58
N THR A 159 13.82 -13.89 -20.11
CA THR A 159 14.14 -15.12 -19.39
C THR A 159 14.92 -16.08 -20.27
N ASP A 160 15.71 -16.98 -19.68
CA ASP A 160 16.43 -18.04 -20.41
C ASP A 160 15.61 -19.32 -20.59
N ALA A 161 14.33 -19.30 -20.19
CA ALA A 161 13.34 -20.34 -20.49
C ALA A 161 11.95 -19.71 -20.67
N PRO A 162 11.00 -20.39 -21.35
CA PRO A 162 9.66 -19.87 -21.56
C PRO A 162 8.91 -19.54 -20.26
N VAL A 163 7.97 -18.61 -20.36
CA VAL A 163 7.17 -18.09 -19.26
C VAL A 163 5.69 -18.40 -19.52
N GLN A 164 4.97 -18.78 -18.46
CA GLN A 164 3.51 -18.97 -18.48
C GLN A 164 2.89 -18.22 -17.29
N PRO A 165 1.65 -17.74 -17.38
CA PRO A 165 0.94 -17.20 -16.21
C PRO A 165 0.86 -18.24 -15.09
N VAL A 166 0.97 -17.80 -13.83
CA VAL A 166 0.77 -18.70 -12.68
C VAL A 166 -0.68 -19.19 -12.70
N PRO A 167 -0.92 -20.51 -12.56
CA PRO A 167 -2.27 -21.04 -12.49
C PRO A 167 -2.98 -20.50 -11.25
N ASP A 168 -4.27 -20.18 -11.39
CA ASP A 168 -5.10 -19.87 -10.24
C ASP A 168 -5.24 -21.12 -9.35
N ARG A 169 -4.82 -20.98 -8.09
CA ARG A 169 -4.87 -22.05 -7.08
C ARG A 169 -6.00 -21.83 -6.05
N GLY A 170 -6.91 -20.89 -6.30
CA GLY A 170 -8.05 -20.61 -5.43
C GLY A 170 -7.69 -19.93 -4.12
N ARG A 171 -6.57 -19.18 -4.07
CA ARG A 171 -6.24 -18.36 -2.90
C ARG A 171 -7.28 -17.24 -2.78
N LYS A 172 -7.81 -17.05 -1.57
CA LYS A 172 -8.72 -15.93 -1.29
C LYS A 172 -8.04 -14.60 -1.59
N VAL A 173 -8.75 -13.67 -2.21
CA VAL A 173 -8.31 -12.30 -2.46
C VAL A 173 -8.66 -11.43 -1.26
N TRP A 174 -7.63 -10.84 -0.66
CA TRP A 174 -7.77 -9.81 0.35
C TRP A 174 -7.58 -8.41 -0.25
N LEU A 175 -8.67 -7.66 -0.30
CA LEU A 175 -8.70 -6.26 -0.70
C LEU A 175 -8.54 -5.36 0.53
N HIS A 176 -7.43 -4.64 0.60
CA HIS A 176 -7.12 -3.75 1.71
C HIS A 176 -7.11 -2.29 1.27
N HIS A 177 -7.84 -1.41 1.96
CA HIS A 177 -7.72 0.04 1.82
C HIS A 177 -7.05 0.65 3.04
N GLY A 178 -6.15 1.62 2.83
CA GLY A 178 -5.50 2.33 3.93
C GLY A 178 -4.67 3.52 3.48
N SER A 179 -3.88 4.07 4.40
CA SER A 179 -3.06 5.27 4.22
C SER A 179 -1.64 4.95 3.73
N SER A 180 -0.71 5.89 3.89
CA SER A 180 0.75 5.72 3.70
C SER A 180 1.33 4.57 4.51
N ILE A 181 0.77 4.29 5.68
CA ILE A 181 1.17 3.15 6.52
C ILE A 181 0.85 1.82 5.81
N SER A 182 -0.31 1.71 5.16
CA SER A 182 -0.67 0.53 4.35
C SER A 182 0.04 0.51 3.00
N HIS A 183 0.40 1.68 2.48
CA HIS A 183 1.20 1.82 1.27
C HIS A 183 2.61 1.26 1.44
N GLY A 184 3.17 1.31 2.64
CA GLY A 184 4.52 0.83 2.93
C GLY A 184 5.56 1.92 3.17
N SER A 185 5.14 3.16 3.46
CA SER A 185 6.07 4.24 3.78
C SER A 185 7.06 3.80 4.86
N ASP A 186 8.35 3.92 4.54
CA ASP A 186 9.51 3.55 5.37
C ASP A 186 9.65 2.05 5.70
N ALA A 187 8.94 1.18 4.97
CA ALA A 187 9.25 -0.24 4.92
C ALA A 187 10.59 -0.50 4.19
N ALA A 188 11.28 -1.57 4.57
CA ALA A 188 12.57 -1.92 3.99
C ALA A 188 12.50 -2.33 2.51
N SER A 189 11.41 -2.97 2.09
CA SER A 189 11.24 -3.52 0.73
C SER A 189 9.77 -3.85 0.42
N PRO A 190 9.41 -4.16 -0.83
CA PRO A 190 8.03 -4.48 -1.22
C PRO A 190 7.37 -5.62 -0.46
N THR A 191 8.08 -6.72 -0.17
CA THR A 191 7.53 -7.85 0.60
C THR A 191 7.51 -7.60 2.10
N ALA A 192 8.20 -6.54 2.56
CA ALA A 192 8.29 -6.14 3.96
C ALA A 192 7.25 -5.09 4.39
N ILE A 193 6.36 -4.66 3.49
CA ILE A 193 5.22 -3.83 3.89
C ILE A 193 4.25 -4.66 4.73
N TRP A 194 3.64 -4.06 5.75
CA TRP A 194 2.82 -4.82 6.70
C TRP A 194 1.66 -5.61 6.05
N PRO A 195 0.97 -5.10 4.99
CA PRO A 195 -0.06 -5.90 4.32
C PRO A 195 0.52 -7.10 3.57
N ALA A 196 1.72 -6.99 2.99
CA ALA A 196 2.36 -8.11 2.28
C ALA A 196 2.81 -9.19 3.27
N ILE A 197 3.35 -8.79 4.44
CA ILE A 197 3.68 -9.71 5.53
C ILE A 197 2.43 -10.46 5.99
N ALA A 198 1.35 -9.73 6.31
CA ALA A 198 0.11 -10.33 6.77
C ALA A 198 -0.52 -11.26 5.71
N ALA A 199 -0.51 -10.86 4.43
CA ALA A 199 -1.05 -11.65 3.33
C ALA A 199 -0.24 -12.94 3.09
N SER A 200 1.09 -12.86 3.21
CA SER A 200 1.98 -14.01 3.11
C SER A 200 1.72 -15.03 4.22
N LEU A 201 1.66 -14.57 5.48
CA LEU A 201 1.34 -15.41 6.64
C LEU A 201 -0.09 -15.98 6.56
N GLY A 202 -1.05 -15.20 6.09
CA GLY A 202 -2.45 -15.61 5.92
C GLY A 202 -2.72 -16.48 4.69
N GLY A 203 -1.75 -16.65 3.79
CA GLY A 203 -1.93 -17.43 2.55
C GLY A 203 -2.91 -16.82 1.55
N VAL A 204 -3.14 -15.50 1.56
CA VAL A 204 -4.13 -14.80 0.72
C VAL A 204 -3.48 -13.94 -0.36
N GLU A 205 -4.18 -13.70 -1.46
CA GLU A 205 -3.75 -12.82 -2.55
C GLU A 205 -4.04 -11.36 -2.17
N LEU A 206 -2.99 -10.54 -2.03
CA LEU A 206 -3.14 -9.13 -1.68
C LEU A 206 -3.50 -8.27 -2.90
N VAL A 207 -4.56 -7.46 -2.75
CA VAL A 207 -4.83 -6.25 -3.52
C VAL A 207 -4.75 -5.06 -2.56
N ASN A 208 -3.68 -4.27 -2.67
CA ASN A 208 -3.41 -3.19 -1.73
C ASN A 208 -3.83 -1.83 -2.30
N LEU A 209 -4.87 -1.23 -1.72
CA LEU A 209 -5.29 0.16 -1.91
C LEU A 209 -4.83 1.04 -0.74
N GLY A 210 -3.62 0.80 -0.24
CA GLY A 210 -2.89 1.76 0.59
C GLY A 210 -2.52 2.99 -0.24
N LEU A 211 -3.21 4.11 -0.06
CA LEU A 211 -3.07 5.33 -0.86
C LEU A 211 -2.40 6.41 0.01
N GLY A 212 -1.09 6.58 -0.18
CA GLY A 212 -0.24 7.42 0.66
C GLY A 212 -0.71 8.88 0.70
N GLY A 213 -1.19 9.33 1.87
CA GLY A 213 -1.69 10.69 2.06
C GLY A 213 -3.11 10.92 1.56
N SER A 214 -3.82 9.89 1.11
CA SER A 214 -5.07 10.03 0.35
C SER A 214 -6.19 9.07 0.78
N ALA A 215 -6.09 8.43 1.95
CA ALA A 215 -7.18 7.63 2.50
C ALA A 215 -8.30 8.52 3.10
N MET A 216 -9.07 9.21 2.25
CA MET A 216 -9.97 10.31 2.63
C MET A 216 -11.47 9.95 2.63
N LEU A 217 -11.82 8.66 2.52
CA LEU A 217 -13.20 8.19 2.28
C LEU A 217 -13.78 8.66 0.95
N ASP A 218 -12.94 8.78 -0.08
CA ASP A 218 -13.37 9.19 -1.40
C ASP A 218 -14.44 8.24 -1.97
N PRO A 219 -15.60 8.75 -2.43
CA PRO A 219 -16.65 7.91 -2.98
C PRO A 219 -16.22 7.11 -4.21
N PHE A 220 -15.28 7.63 -5.01
CA PHE A 220 -14.77 6.90 -6.17
C PHE A 220 -13.88 5.72 -5.76
N THR A 221 -13.18 5.81 -4.62
CA THR A 221 -12.42 4.70 -4.05
C THR A 221 -13.34 3.64 -3.49
N ALA A 222 -14.42 4.04 -2.80
CA ALA A 222 -15.45 3.10 -2.34
C ALA A 222 -16.08 2.31 -3.51
N ARG A 223 -16.39 3.00 -4.62
CA ARG A 223 -16.89 2.34 -5.85
C ARG A 223 -15.86 1.43 -6.50
N ALA A 224 -14.59 1.82 -6.50
CA ALA A 224 -13.51 0.94 -6.98
C ALA A 224 -13.47 -0.35 -6.15
N MET A 225 -13.55 -0.25 -4.82
CA MET A 225 -13.60 -1.42 -3.93
C MET A 225 -14.84 -2.27 -4.15
N ARG A 226 -16.01 -1.65 -4.28
CA ARG A 226 -17.27 -2.32 -4.62
C ARG A 226 -17.16 -3.18 -5.88
N ASP A 227 -16.55 -2.63 -6.92
CA ASP A 227 -16.46 -3.28 -8.24
C ASP A 227 -15.25 -4.24 -8.35
N THR A 228 -14.36 -4.26 -7.36
CA THR A 228 -13.18 -5.14 -7.33
C THR A 228 -13.54 -6.48 -6.70
N PRO A 229 -13.35 -7.62 -7.39
CA PRO A 229 -13.55 -8.94 -6.80
C PRO A 229 -12.66 -9.16 -5.57
N ALA A 230 -13.25 -9.56 -4.45
CA ALA A 230 -12.55 -9.80 -3.19
C ALA A 230 -13.32 -10.80 -2.33
N ASP A 231 -12.59 -11.68 -1.64
CA ASP A 231 -13.18 -12.61 -0.67
C ASP A 231 -13.16 -12.03 0.74
N LEU A 232 -12.20 -11.15 1.02
CA LEU A 232 -11.94 -10.55 2.33
C LEU A 232 -11.65 -9.06 2.13
N ILE A 233 -12.27 -8.19 2.92
CA ILE A 233 -12.13 -6.74 2.74
C ILE A 233 -11.76 -6.10 4.06
N SER A 234 -10.70 -5.27 4.06
CA SER A 234 -10.45 -4.39 5.20
C SER A 234 -10.27 -2.94 4.80
N VAL A 235 -10.82 -2.04 5.62
CA VAL A 235 -10.77 -0.58 5.43
C VAL A 235 -10.15 0.06 6.65
N LYS A 236 -8.92 0.57 6.50
CA LYS A 236 -8.22 1.30 7.55
C LYS A 236 -8.44 2.79 7.40
N ILE A 237 -9.05 3.44 8.40
CA ILE A 237 -9.54 4.83 8.34
C ILE A 237 -8.97 5.64 9.51
N GLY A 238 -8.50 6.87 9.22
CA GLY A 238 -8.18 7.84 10.28
C GLY A 238 -7.10 8.84 9.91
N ILE A 239 -5.83 8.39 9.90
CA ILE A 239 -4.65 9.27 9.90
C ILE A 239 -4.67 10.35 8.81
N ASN A 240 -5.03 10.04 7.56
CA ASN A 240 -5.04 11.07 6.52
C ASN A 240 -6.14 12.12 6.71
N ILE A 241 -7.30 11.74 7.23
CA ILE A 241 -8.39 12.66 7.55
C ILE A 241 -7.96 13.64 8.65
N VAL A 242 -7.28 13.14 9.68
CA VAL A 242 -6.73 13.99 10.75
C VAL A 242 -5.61 14.86 10.22
N ASN A 243 -4.65 14.29 9.49
CA ASN A 243 -3.49 15.01 8.98
C ASN A 243 -3.88 16.21 8.11
N ALA A 244 -4.96 16.09 7.33
CA ALA A 244 -5.43 17.17 6.47
C ALA A 244 -6.43 18.13 7.15
N ASP A 245 -6.83 17.88 8.40
CA ASP A 245 -7.99 18.53 9.04
C ASP A 245 -9.25 18.49 8.14
N ALA A 246 -9.44 17.38 7.43
CA ALA A 246 -10.27 17.33 6.21
C ALA A 246 -11.77 17.52 6.48
N MET A 247 -12.24 17.16 7.68
CA MET A 247 -13.65 17.24 8.04
C MET A 247 -13.85 17.33 9.55
N ARG A 248 -15.11 17.57 9.94
CA ARG A 248 -15.55 17.56 11.34
C ARG A 248 -16.35 16.29 11.63
N LEU A 249 -16.50 15.95 12.91
CA LEU A 249 -17.22 14.75 13.36
C LEU A 249 -18.62 14.61 12.73
N ARG A 250 -19.34 15.73 12.57
CA ARG A 250 -20.66 15.75 11.93
C ARG A 250 -20.67 15.24 10.49
N ALA A 251 -19.59 15.44 9.74
CA ALA A 251 -19.46 14.95 8.36
C ALA A 251 -18.82 13.56 8.31
N PHE A 252 -17.92 13.25 9.24
CA PHE A 252 -17.20 11.98 9.30
C PHE A 252 -18.12 10.77 9.44
N GLY A 253 -19.05 10.77 10.41
CA GLY A 253 -19.96 9.63 10.62
C GLY A 253 -20.76 9.24 9.36
N PRO A 254 -21.48 10.19 8.73
CA PRO A 254 -22.17 9.92 7.46
C PRO A 254 -21.24 9.50 6.31
N ALA A 255 -20.03 10.06 6.22
CA ALA A 255 -19.06 9.67 5.19
C ALA A 255 -18.60 8.21 5.35
N VAL A 256 -18.33 7.78 6.58
CA VAL A 256 -18.02 6.37 6.89
C VAL A 256 -19.19 5.47 6.52
N HIS A 257 -20.42 5.83 6.89
CA HIS A 257 -21.59 5.05 6.52
C HIS A 257 -21.72 4.89 5.00
N GLY A 258 -21.64 5.99 4.23
CA GLY A 258 -21.73 5.92 2.77
C GLY A 258 -20.60 5.12 2.12
N PHE A 259 -19.38 5.18 2.67
CA PHE A 259 -18.25 4.38 2.21
C PHE A 259 -18.50 2.88 2.42
N LEU A 260 -18.95 2.50 3.62
CA LEU A 260 -19.25 1.10 3.96
C LEU A 260 -20.47 0.56 3.19
N ASP A 261 -21.52 1.37 3.01
CA ASP A 261 -22.70 1.00 2.21
C ASP A 261 -22.31 0.74 0.76
N THR A 262 -21.49 1.62 0.18
CA THR A 262 -21.00 1.43 -1.19
C THR A 262 -20.23 0.13 -1.35
N ILE A 263 -19.40 -0.26 -0.36
CA ILE A 263 -18.70 -1.55 -0.39
C ILE A 263 -19.71 -2.71 -0.31
N ARG A 264 -20.69 -2.63 0.59
CA ARG A 264 -21.72 -3.66 0.78
C ARG A 264 -22.62 -3.86 -0.44
N ASP A 265 -22.85 -2.81 -1.24
CA ASP A 265 -23.56 -2.93 -2.52
C ASP A 265 -22.91 -3.93 -3.50
N GLY A 266 -21.59 -4.13 -3.41
CA GLY A 266 -20.82 -5.08 -4.23
C GLY A 266 -20.47 -6.36 -3.50
N HIS A 267 -20.38 -6.30 -2.17
CA HIS A 267 -19.90 -7.37 -1.31
C HIS A 267 -20.85 -7.60 -0.12
N PRO A 268 -22.07 -8.11 -0.38
CA PRO A 268 -23.11 -8.22 0.64
C PRO A 268 -22.70 -9.13 1.81
N ASP A 269 -22.00 -10.23 1.52
CA ASP A 269 -21.70 -11.27 2.51
C ASP A 269 -20.20 -11.40 2.86
N ALA A 270 -19.31 -10.72 2.15
CA ALA A 270 -17.87 -10.85 2.41
C ALA A 270 -17.50 -10.31 3.81
N PRO A 271 -16.58 -10.93 4.55
CA PRO A 271 -16.05 -10.34 5.78
C PRO A 271 -15.49 -8.94 5.52
N LEU A 272 -16.02 -7.94 6.24
CA LEU A 272 -15.61 -6.53 6.16
C LEU A 272 -15.04 -6.09 7.50
N LEU A 273 -13.72 -5.93 7.53
CA LEU A 273 -12.99 -5.49 8.72
C LEU A 273 -12.70 -3.99 8.67
N VAL A 274 -13.36 -3.22 9.52
CA VAL A 274 -13.05 -1.80 9.73
C VAL A 274 -11.92 -1.70 10.75
N VAL A 275 -10.82 -1.05 10.36
CA VAL A 275 -9.62 -0.90 11.18
C VAL A 275 -9.41 0.58 11.49
N SER A 276 -9.26 0.95 12.76
CA SER A 276 -8.86 2.31 13.08
C SER A 276 -7.36 2.53 12.88
N SER A 277 -6.92 3.79 12.86
CA SER A 277 -5.49 4.11 12.88
C SER A 277 -4.78 3.53 14.09
N ILE A 278 -3.52 3.13 13.87
CA ILE A 278 -2.58 2.77 14.93
C ILE A 278 -2.24 3.99 15.79
N HIS A 279 -1.55 3.77 16.91
CA HIS A 279 -1.06 4.85 17.73
C HIS A 279 -0.14 5.80 16.95
N CYS A 280 -0.38 7.11 17.09
CA CYS A 280 0.48 8.17 16.55
C CYS A 280 0.41 9.35 17.54
N ALA A 281 1.47 9.50 18.32
CA ALA A 281 1.50 10.36 19.51
C ALA A 281 1.04 11.81 19.21
N ILE A 282 1.48 12.37 18.08
CA ILE A 282 1.15 13.75 17.70
C ILE A 282 -0.35 13.96 17.43
N HIS A 283 -1.13 12.89 17.16
CA HIS A 283 -2.54 12.97 16.79
C HIS A 283 -3.51 12.24 17.73
N GLU A 284 -3.03 11.73 18.87
CA GLU A 284 -3.91 11.10 19.87
C GLU A 284 -4.93 12.09 20.45
N ALA A 285 -4.45 13.27 20.85
CA ALA A 285 -5.25 14.32 21.48
C ALA A 285 -5.23 15.65 20.71
N THR A 286 -4.41 15.77 19.66
CA THR A 286 -4.25 17.01 18.90
C THR A 286 -4.73 16.82 17.46
N PRO A 287 -5.68 17.64 16.98
CA PRO A 287 -6.13 17.55 15.60
C PRO A 287 -5.04 18.05 14.63
N GLY A 288 -5.24 17.81 13.35
CA GLY A 288 -4.41 18.41 12.31
C GLY A 288 -4.67 19.92 12.08
N PRO A 289 -4.03 20.50 11.05
CA PRO A 289 -3.23 19.79 10.05
C PRO A 289 -1.87 19.32 10.57
N THR A 290 -1.30 18.31 9.92
CA THR A 290 0.11 17.92 10.10
C THR A 290 0.99 18.81 9.23
N ALA A 291 2.14 19.24 9.75
CA ALA A 291 3.15 19.95 8.98
C ALA A 291 4.56 19.41 9.26
N PRO A 292 5.52 19.60 8.34
CA PRO A 292 6.92 19.35 8.63
C PRO A 292 7.39 20.17 9.84
N ASP A 293 8.14 19.54 10.73
CA ASP A 293 8.80 20.23 11.85
C ASP A 293 9.99 21.03 11.31
N LEU A 294 9.83 22.36 11.21
CA LEU A 294 10.86 23.26 10.69
C LEU A 294 12.17 23.23 11.49
N GLY A 295 12.12 22.91 12.78
CA GLY A 295 13.31 22.77 13.62
C GLY A 295 14.11 21.54 13.24
N ALA A 296 13.43 20.39 13.16
CA ALA A 296 14.05 19.14 12.68
C ALA A 296 14.54 19.26 11.23
N LEU A 297 13.80 19.98 10.39
CA LEU A 297 14.13 20.24 8.99
C LEU A 297 15.48 20.96 8.85
N GLY A 298 15.72 21.97 9.70
CA GLY A 298 16.99 22.71 9.76
C GLY A 298 18.19 21.86 10.16
N GLU A 299 17.95 20.68 10.73
CA GLU A 299 18.96 19.69 11.12
C GLU A 299 19.05 18.52 10.11
N GLY A 300 18.35 18.62 8.97
CA GLY A 300 18.32 17.58 7.93
C GLY A 300 17.46 16.36 8.28
N ARG A 301 16.58 16.47 9.28
CA ARG A 301 15.67 15.40 9.72
C ARG A 301 14.23 15.71 9.30
N LEU A 302 13.62 14.83 8.53
CA LEU A 302 12.20 14.94 8.21
C LEU A 302 11.37 14.36 9.36
N ARG A 303 10.73 15.24 10.14
CA ARG A 303 9.77 14.89 11.19
C ARG A 303 8.50 15.70 11.01
N PHE A 304 7.41 15.25 11.62
CA PHE A 304 6.11 15.88 11.52
C PHE A 304 5.57 16.30 12.88
N SER A 305 4.78 17.38 12.87
CA SER A 305 4.09 17.91 14.05
C SER A 305 2.62 18.17 13.75
N ALA A 306 1.77 17.99 14.75
CA ALA A 306 0.37 18.40 14.70
C ALA A 306 0.26 19.91 15.00
N MET A 307 -0.40 20.65 14.12
CA MET A 307 -0.53 22.11 14.21
C MET A 307 -1.89 22.58 14.71
N GLY A 308 -2.81 21.65 14.99
CA GLY A 308 -4.15 21.97 15.46
C GLY A 308 -4.20 22.29 16.96
N ASP A 309 -5.32 22.88 17.40
CA ASP A 309 -5.59 23.18 18.80
C ASP A 309 -6.49 22.10 19.43
N PRO A 310 -6.04 21.37 20.48
CA PRO A 310 -6.87 20.41 21.21
C PRO A 310 -8.17 21.01 21.77
N ALA A 311 -8.22 22.31 22.06
CA ALA A 311 -9.41 22.99 22.57
C ALA A 311 -10.57 23.03 21.54
N GLU A 312 -10.29 22.76 20.26
CA GLU A 312 -11.29 22.72 19.19
C GLU A 312 -11.96 21.34 19.03
N VAL A 313 -11.50 20.31 19.74
CA VAL A 313 -12.10 18.95 19.68
C VAL A 313 -13.59 18.96 20.07
N PRO A 314 -14.03 19.66 21.14
CA PRO A 314 -15.46 19.80 21.44
C PRO A 314 -16.27 20.48 20.33
N ALA A 315 -15.64 21.29 19.47
CA ALA A 315 -16.26 21.88 18.29
C ALA A 315 -16.30 20.93 17.07
N GLY A 316 -15.87 19.67 17.26
CA GLY A 316 -15.96 18.61 16.27
C GLY A 316 -14.70 18.40 15.44
N LYS A 317 -13.54 18.99 15.81
CA LYS A 317 -12.26 18.60 15.22
C LYS A 317 -11.93 17.15 15.56
N LEU A 318 -11.26 16.47 14.63
CA LEU A 318 -10.97 15.04 14.74
C LEU A 318 -9.55 14.81 15.23
N THR A 319 -9.43 13.97 16.25
CA THR A 319 -8.18 13.30 16.66
C THR A 319 -8.29 11.82 16.33
N LEU A 320 -7.20 11.06 16.45
CA LEU A 320 -7.26 9.61 16.30
C LEU A 320 -8.12 8.95 17.38
N GLY A 321 -8.13 9.50 18.61
CA GLY A 321 -9.02 9.06 19.68
C GLY A 321 -10.50 9.18 19.29
N VAL A 322 -10.91 10.36 18.82
CA VAL A 322 -12.30 10.60 18.37
C VAL A 322 -12.69 9.68 17.22
N ILE A 323 -11.80 9.49 16.25
CA ILE A 323 -12.05 8.58 15.12
C ILE A 323 -12.18 7.12 15.58
N ARG A 324 -11.32 6.66 16.50
CA ARG A 324 -11.40 5.30 17.07
C ARG A 324 -12.74 5.05 17.75
N GLU A 325 -13.19 5.98 18.59
CA GLU A 325 -14.48 5.90 19.28
C GLU A 325 -15.65 5.86 18.29
N GLU A 326 -15.65 6.74 17.29
CA GLU A 326 -16.73 6.83 16.32
C GLU A 326 -16.79 5.61 15.38
N LEU A 327 -15.64 5.09 14.92
CA LEU A 327 -15.59 3.86 14.13
C LEU A 327 -16.09 2.65 14.94
N SER A 328 -15.66 2.52 16.20
CA SER A 328 -16.13 1.45 17.09
C SER A 328 -17.65 1.53 17.30
N ARG A 329 -18.19 2.73 17.52
CA ARG A 329 -19.63 2.98 17.66
C ARG A 329 -20.40 2.60 16.39
N ILE A 330 -19.93 3.04 15.23
CA ILE A 330 -20.57 2.76 13.92
C ILE A 330 -20.61 1.25 13.66
N VAL A 331 -19.49 0.55 13.85
CA VAL A 331 -19.43 -0.89 13.59
C VAL A 331 -20.31 -1.65 14.58
N ARG A 332 -20.27 -1.29 15.86
CA ARG A 332 -21.16 -1.91 16.88
C ARG A 332 -22.63 -1.75 16.53
N GLN A 333 -23.03 -0.57 16.04
CA GLN A 333 -24.39 -0.33 15.60
C GLN A 333 -24.76 -1.20 14.39
N ARG A 334 -23.87 -1.30 13.40
CA ARG A 334 -24.11 -2.08 12.18
C ARG A 334 -24.10 -3.58 12.40
N ALA A 335 -23.29 -4.07 13.34
CA ALA A 335 -23.19 -5.49 13.67
C ALA A 335 -24.50 -6.10 14.19
N ALA A 336 -25.49 -5.28 14.55
CA ALA A 336 -26.84 -5.76 14.86
C ALA A 336 -27.56 -6.36 13.63
N ASP A 337 -27.28 -5.83 12.44
CA ASP A 337 -27.95 -6.22 11.18
C ASP A 337 -26.98 -6.85 10.14
N ASP A 338 -25.67 -6.67 10.32
CA ASP A 338 -24.61 -7.21 9.46
C ASP A 338 -23.67 -8.11 10.29
N PRO A 339 -23.82 -9.44 10.24
CA PRO A 339 -22.97 -10.34 11.03
C PRO A 339 -21.52 -10.42 10.52
N ASN A 340 -21.24 -9.89 9.32
CA ASN A 340 -19.95 -9.97 8.65
C ASN A 340 -19.16 -8.66 8.72
N ILE A 341 -19.63 -7.65 9.47
CA ILE A 341 -18.86 -6.44 9.77
C ILE A 341 -18.15 -6.58 11.11
N HIS A 342 -16.85 -6.31 11.10
CA HIS A 342 -15.98 -6.46 12.25
C HIS A 342 -15.19 -5.18 12.49
N TYR A 343 -14.83 -4.94 13.76
CA TYR A 343 -13.98 -3.83 14.15
C TYR A 343 -12.67 -4.37 14.73
N LEU A 344 -11.55 -3.81 14.29
CA LEU A 344 -10.23 -4.00 14.89
C LEU A 344 -9.70 -2.65 15.34
N ASP A 345 -9.41 -2.51 16.63
CA ASP A 345 -8.75 -1.31 17.13
C ASP A 345 -7.29 -1.32 16.65
N GLY A 346 -6.87 -0.28 15.93
CA GLY A 346 -5.50 -0.10 15.50
C GLY A 346 -4.50 -0.07 16.65
N LEU A 347 -4.94 0.22 17.88
CA LEU A 347 -4.08 0.12 19.07
C LEU A 347 -3.67 -1.33 19.40
N ASP A 348 -4.45 -2.33 18.98
CA ASP A 348 -4.09 -3.75 19.14
C ASP A 348 -2.95 -4.14 18.16
N LEU A 349 -2.88 -3.46 17.02
CA LEU A 349 -1.79 -3.65 16.04
C LEU A 349 -0.51 -2.94 16.48
N TYR A 350 -0.64 -1.71 16.96
CA TYR A 350 0.47 -0.90 17.47
C TYR A 350 -0.07 0.19 18.39
N GLY A 351 0.18 0.02 19.69
CA GLY A 351 -0.30 0.89 20.77
C GLY A 351 0.82 1.72 21.41
N ALA A 352 0.46 2.53 22.41
CA ALA A 352 1.42 3.39 23.12
C ALA A 352 2.58 2.61 23.78
N SER A 353 2.33 1.38 24.26
CA SER A 353 3.38 0.52 24.81
C SER A 353 4.37 0.04 23.75
N ASP A 354 3.89 -0.25 22.54
CA ASP A 354 4.76 -0.64 21.42
C ASP A 354 5.59 0.56 20.98
N ALA A 355 5.01 1.76 20.94
CA ALA A 355 5.69 3.00 20.56
C ALA A 355 6.86 3.37 21.48
N ALA A 356 6.84 2.93 22.75
CA ALA A 356 7.97 3.10 23.65
C ALA A 356 9.20 2.25 23.25
N GLY A 357 8.98 1.09 22.63
CA GLY A 357 10.04 0.18 22.16
C GLY A 357 10.36 0.28 20.66
N LEU A 358 9.40 0.73 19.87
CA LEU A 358 9.44 0.86 18.41
C LEU A 358 8.89 2.25 18.02
N PRO A 359 9.60 3.35 18.34
CA PRO A 359 9.11 4.70 18.06
C PRO A 359 9.02 4.95 16.56
N LEU A 360 8.03 5.75 16.14
CA LEU A 360 7.89 6.18 14.75
C LEU A 360 8.98 7.21 14.43
N PRO A 361 9.93 6.94 13.51
CA PRO A 361 11.11 7.79 13.29
C PRO A 361 10.79 9.23 12.88
N ASP A 362 9.69 9.44 12.17
CA ASP A 362 9.23 10.76 11.70
C ASP A 362 7.97 11.24 12.44
N GLU A 363 7.59 10.56 13.54
CA GLU A 363 6.35 10.73 14.32
C GLU A 363 5.05 10.21 13.67
N VAL A 364 5.10 9.64 12.46
CA VAL A 364 3.89 9.23 11.71
C VAL A 364 3.97 7.83 11.12
N HIS A 365 5.10 7.49 10.48
CA HIS A 365 5.26 6.27 9.70
C HIS A 365 6.05 5.21 10.48
N PRO A 366 5.60 3.94 10.44
CA PRO A 366 6.36 2.84 11.02
C PRO A 366 7.62 2.56 10.18
N ASP A 367 8.73 2.30 10.87
CA ASP A 367 9.93 1.78 10.21
C ASP A 367 9.78 0.29 9.83
N ALA A 368 10.83 -0.30 9.27
CA ALA A 368 10.84 -1.70 8.87
C ALA A 368 10.52 -2.70 10.01
N ALA A 369 11.03 -2.45 11.22
CA ALA A 369 10.76 -3.32 12.37
C ALA A 369 9.30 -3.21 12.81
N THR A 370 8.77 -1.99 12.83
CA THR A 370 7.39 -1.70 13.20
C THR A 370 6.41 -2.22 12.14
N HIS A 371 6.75 -2.17 10.86
CA HIS A 371 5.99 -2.80 9.78
C HIS A 371 5.84 -4.31 9.98
N ARG A 372 6.93 -5.00 10.34
CA ARG A 372 6.89 -6.43 10.68
C ARG A 372 5.96 -6.70 11.85
N HIS A 373 6.13 -5.96 12.94
CA HIS A 373 5.31 -6.07 14.14
C HIS A 373 3.82 -5.93 13.84
N ILE A 374 3.44 -4.91 13.07
CA ILE A 374 2.05 -4.68 12.65
C ILE A 374 1.55 -5.84 11.76
N GLY A 375 2.36 -6.30 10.82
CA GLY A 375 1.97 -7.37 9.89
C GLY A 375 1.74 -8.71 10.58
N GLU A 376 2.62 -9.09 11.50
CA GLU A 376 2.51 -10.31 12.31
C GLU A 376 1.26 -10.26 13.21
N ARG A 377 1.04 -9.15 13.92
CA ARG A 377 -0.17 -8.99 14.76
C ARG A 377 -1.46 -8.94 13.95
N PHE A 378 -1.46 -8.29 12.79
CA PHE A 378 -2.64 -8.31 11.92
C PHE A 378 -2.95 -9.74 11.48
N HIS A 379 -1.93 -10.53 11.15
CA HIS A 379 -2.12 -11.94 10.84
C HIS A 379 -2.78 -12.71 11.99
N GLU A 380 -2.23 -12.60 13.19
CA GLU A 380 -2.77 -13.27 14.38
C GLU A 380 -4.24 -12.88 14.64
N LEU A 381 -4.56 -11.58 14.60
CA LEU A 381 -5.88 -11.06 14.97
C LEU A 381 -6.93 -11.25 13.87
N ALA A 382 -6.54 -11.20 12.59
CA ALA A 382 -7.48 -11.24 11.48
C ALA A 382 -7.59 -12.62 10.82
N PHE A 383 -6.47 -13.30 10.57
CA PHE A 383 -6.43 -14.51 9.74
C PHE A 383 -6.39 -15.83 10.51
N THR A 384 -6.21 -15.80 11.84
CA THR A 384 -6.11 -17.00 12.67
C THR A 384 -7.24 -17.11 13.69
N GLY A 385 -7.42 -18.31 14.28
CA GLY A 385 -8.37 -18.54 15.36
C GLY A 385 -9.80 -18.13 14.99
N ASN A 386 -10.40 -17.26 15.82
CA ASN A 386 -11.72 -16.68 15.58
C ASN A 386 -11.64 -15.29 14.89
N GLY A 387 -10.52 -15.00 14.22
CA GLY A 387 -10.32 -13.76 13.50
C GLY A 387 -11.35 -13.57 12.38
N PRO A 388 -11.74 -12.34 12.05
CA PRO A 388 -12.73 -12.03 11.00
C PRO A 388 -12.49 -12.68 9.63
N PHE A 389 -11.24 -13.01 9.31
CA PHE A 389 -10.83 -13.62 8.05
C PHE A 389 -10.39 -15.07 8.18
N ALA A 390 -10.47 -15.65 9.38
CA ALA A 390 -10.16 -17.05 9.58
C ALA A 390 -11.10 -17.93 8.74
N PRO A 391 -10.64 -19.09 8.23
CA PRO A 391 -11.52 -20.05 7.59
C PRO A 391 -12.65 -20.46 8.54
N ALA A 392 -13.89 -20.56 8.02
CA ALA A 392 -14.97 -21.17 8.78
C ALA A 392 -14.53 -22.59 9.21
N SER A 393 -14.63 -22.86 10.50
CA SER A 393 -14.19 -24.13 11.12
C SER A 393 -15.05 -25.32 10.69
#